data_AF-A0A1D8DCR7-F1
#
_entry.id   AF-A0A1D8DCR7-F1
#
_cell.length_a   1.000
_cell.length_b   1.000
_cell.length_c   1.000
_cell.angle_alpha   90.00
_cell.angle_beta   90.00
_cell.angle_gamma   90.00
#
_symmetry.space_group_name_H-M   'P 1'
#
loop_
_entity.id
_entity.type
_entity.pdbx_description
1 polymer ?
#
loop_
_entity_poly.entity_id
_entity_poly.type
_entity_poly.pdbx_seq_one_letter_code
_entity_poly.pdbx_strand_id
1 'polypeptide(L)' 'MLKEMYFGLSIFLIILIVLRPPKTLGLKSITSKTNLLGSPSSSEKILNNLTFILISLYCFLVLAIYF' A
#
# COMPACT_ATOMS: atom_id res chain seq x y z
N MET A 1 -12.05 20.33 -8.72
CA MET A 1 -10.57 20.35 -8.76
C MET A 1 -9.92 19.49 -7.67
N LEU A 2 -9.62 19.96 -6.44
CA LEU A 2 -8.97 19.10 -5.42
C LEU A 2 -9.83 17.89 -4.98
N LYS A 3 -11.16 18.07 -4.87
CA LYS A 3 -12.12 17.01 -4.57
C LYS A 3 -12.15 15.88 -5.61
N GLU A 4 -11.94 16.21 -6.88
CA GLU A 4 -11.89 15.20 -7.97
C GLU A 4 -10.57 14.43 -7.91
N MET A 5 -9.47 15.13 -7.62
CA MET A 5 -8.16 14.50 -7.43
C MET A 5 -8.16 13.55 -6.22
N TYR A 6 -8.84 13.92 -5.13
CA TYR A 6 -9.08 13.07 -3.98
C TYR A 6 -9.84 11.78 -4.36
N PHE A 7 -10.94 11.93 -5.10
CA PHE A 7 -11.75 10.80 -5.53
C PHE A 7 -10.95 9.84 -6.43
N GLY A 8 -10.17 10.36 -7.38
CA GLY A 8 -9.27 9.55 -8.21
C GLY A 8 -8.20 8.82 -7.41
N LEU A 9 -7.59 9.49 -6.43
CA LEU A 9 -6.59 8.91 -5.54
C LEU A 9 -7.17 7.78 -4.67
N SER A 10 -8.39 7.95 -4.15
CA SER A 10 -9.11 6.90 -3.41
C SER A 10 -9.34 5.66 -4.27
N ILE A 11 -9.84 5.83 -5.50
CA ILE A 11 -10.09 4.70 -6.41
C ILE A 11 -8.78 3.98 -6.74
N PHE A 12 -7.72 4.73 -7.04
CA PHE A 12 -6.42 4.15 -7.34
C PHE A 12 -5.84 3.36 -6.15
N LEU A 13 -5.98 3.87 -4.93
CA LEU A 13 -5.61 3.16 -3.70
C LEU A 13 -6.39 1.85 -3.53
N ILE A 14 -7.70 1.85 -3.80
CA ILE A 14 -8.54 0.64 -3.71
C ILE A 14 -8.05 -0.41 -4.72
N ILE A 15 -7.83 -0.02 -5.97
CA ILE A 15 -7.29 -0.91 -7.02
C ILE A 15 -5.95 -1.50 -6.57
N LEU A 16 -5.08 -0.66 -6.02
CA LEU A 16 -3.75 -1.08 -5.58
C LEU A 16 -3.80 -2.10 -4.43
N ILE A 17 -4.74 -1.93 -3.49
CA ILE A 17 -4.95 -2.88 -2.39
C ILE A 17 -5.48 -4.22 -2.92
N VAL A 18 -6.43 -4.20 -3.86
CA VAL A 18 -6.99 -5.43 -4.45
C VAL A 18 -5.97 -6.17 -5.31
N LEU A 19 -5.13 -5.43 -6.05
CA LEU A 19 -4.09 -6.01 -6.90
C LEU A 19 -2.89 -6.54 -6.10
N ARG A 20 -2.75 -6.16 -4.82
CA ARG A 20 -1.64 -6.61 -3.97
C ARG A 20 -1.70 -8.14 -3.80
N PRO A 21 -0.67 -8.88 -4.23
CA PRO A 21 -0.67 -10.33 -4.11
C PRO A 21 -0.72 -10.76 -2.64
N PRO A 22 -1.41 -11.86 -2.31
CA PRO A 22 -1.49 -12.35 -0.95
C PRO A 22 -0.10 -12.78 -0.48
N LYS A 23 0.36 -12.18 0.62
CA LYS A 23 1.53 -12.68 1.35
C LYS A 23 1.13 -14.02 1.94
N THR A 24 1.77 -15.10 1.51
CA THR A 24 1.43 -16.50 1.80
C THR A 24 1.01 -16.76 3.26
N LEU A 25 -0.30 -16.72 3.50
CA LEU A 25 -0.95 -16.99 4.78
C LEU A 25 -1.42 -18.45 4.78
N GLY A 26 -0.57 -19.36 5.23
CA GLY A 26 -0.90 -20.77 5.45
C GLY A 26 0.18 -21.43 6.31
N LEU A 27 -0.07 -22.63 6.83
CA LEU A 27 0.85 -23.38 7.73
C LEU A 27 2.33 -23.42 7.25
N LYS A 28 2.57 -23.23 5.95
CA LYS A 28 3.91 -23.11 5.35
C LYS A 28 4.70 -21.86 5.82
N SER A 29 4.06 -20.76 6.23
CA SER A 29 4.76 -19.54 6.71
C SER A 29 5.10 -19.56 8.21
N ILE A 30 4.65 -20.59 8.95
CA ILE A 30 5.01 -20.83 10.36
C ILE A 30 6.23 -21.78 10.44
N THR A 31 6.36 -22.75 9.54
CA THR A 31 7.54 -23.64 9.46
C THR A 31 8.76 -22.97 8.84
N SER A 32 8.58 -21.96 7.98
CA SER A 32 9.67 -21.18 7.38
C SER A 32 9.96 -19.88 8.15
N LYS A 33 10.12 -19.96 9.47
CA LYS A 33 10.49 -18.79 10.30
C LYS A 33 12.00 -18.71 10.50
N THR A 34 12.70 -18.03 9.59
CA THR A 34 13.90 -17.22 9.92
C THR A 34 14.00 -15.92 9.11
N ASN A 35 12.97 -15.53 8.36
CA ASN A 35 12.94 -14.21 7.70
C ASN A 35 12.31 -13.12 8.59
N LEU A 36 12.60 -13.13 9.89
CA LEU A 36 12.29 -12.00 10.79
C LEU A 36 13.01 -10.70 10.35
N LEU A 37 14.17 -10.85 9.70
CA LEU A 37 14.91 -9.79 8.97
C LEU A 37 14.83 -9.98 7.45
N GLY A 38 13.90 -10.79 6.97
CA GLY A 38 13.75 -11.11 5.56
C GLY A 38 13.40 -9.89 4.75
N SER A 39 14.34 -9.44 3.92
CA SER A 39 14.09 -8.27 3.09
C SER A 39 13.00 -8.65 2.06
N PRO A 40 11.92 -7.85 1.95
CA PRO A 40 10.86 -8.15 1.00
C PRO A 40 11.41 -8.29 -0.42
N SER A 41 10.73 -9.07 -1.26
CA SER A 41 11.11 -9.18 -2.66
C SER A 41 11.09 -7.79 -3.32
N SER A 42 11.92 -7.57 -4.33
CA SER A 42 12.08 -6.24 -4.95
C SER A 42 10.74 -5.63 -5.39
N SER A 43 9.86 -6.46 -5.97
CA SER A 43 8.52 -6.05 -6.41
C SER A 43 7.59 -5.70 -5.24
N GLU A 44 7.70 -6.41 -4.11
CA GLU A 44 6.96 -6.08 -2.88
C GLU A 44 7.45 -4.78 -2.24
N LYS A 45 8.77 -4.52 -2.27
CA LYS A 45 9.36 -3.25 -1.79
C LYS A 45 8.82 -2.07 -2.58
N ILE A 46 8.81 -2.16 -3.90
CA ILE A 46 8.28 -1.11 -4.79
C ILE A 46 6.80 -0.89 -4.50
N LEU A 47 6.00 -1.95 -4.47
CA LEU A 47 4.58 -1.84 -4.19
C LEU A 47 4.33 -1.23 -2.80
N ASN A 48 5.12 -1.61 -1.80
CA ASN A 48 5.00 -1.09 -0.43
C ASN A 48 5.37 0.39 -0.32
N ASN A 49 6.51 0.81 -0.89
CA ASN A 49 6.90 2.22 -0.92
C ASN A 49 5.88 3.07 -1.69
N LEU A 50 5.40 2.57 -2.83
CA LEU A 50 4.39 3.28 -3.63
C LEU A 50 3.08 3.41 -2.84
N THR A 51 2.63 2.34 -2.18
CA THR A 51 1.45 2.39 -1.30
C THR A 51 1.63 3.43 -0.20
N PHE A 52 2.80 3.46 0.45
CA PHE A 52 3.10 4.41 1.53
C PHE A 52 3.07 5.86 1.06
N ILE A 53 3.71 6.15 -0.09
CA ILE A 53 3.70 7.49 -0.70
C ILE A 53 2.26 7.92 -1.00
N LEU A 54 1.44 7.02 -1.57
CA LEU A 54 0.05 7.33 -1.92
C LEU A 54 -0.83 7.61 -0.70
N ILE A 55 -0.65 6.85 0.39
CA ILE A 55 -1.36 7.08 1.65
C ILE A 55 -0.94 8.42 2.26
N SER A 56 0.36 8.74 2.24
CA SER A 56 0.86 10.02 2.74
C SER A 56 0.28 11.19 1.94
N LEU A 57 0.27 11.08 0.62
CA LEU A 57 -0.31 12.08 -0.28
C LEU A 57 -1.82 12.23 -0.03
N TYR A 58 -2.53 11.12 0.17
CA TYR A 58 -3.95 11.14 0.50
C TYR A 58 -4.23 11.90 1.80
N CYS A 59 -3.44 11.67 2.85
CA CYS A 59 -3.56 12.37 4.11
C CYS A 59 -3.33 13.88 3.96
N PHE A 60 -2.28 14.27 3.22
CA PHE A 60 -2.00 15.68 2.94
C PHE A 60 -3.11 16.35 2.13
N LEU A 61 -3.65 15.64 1.14
CA LEU A 61 -4.73 16.14 0.31
C LEU A 61 -6.02 16.35 1.10
N VAL A 62 -6.35 15.45 2.03
CA VAL A 62 -7.49 15.62 2.96
C VAL A 62 -7.30 16.87 3.80
N LEU A 63 -6.13 17.05 4.40
CA LEU A 63 -5.85 18.23 5.22
C LEU A 63 -6.03 19.52 4.41
N ALA A 64 -5.52 19.56 3.17
CA ALA A 64 -5.64 20.71 2.28
C ALA A 64 -7.05 20.96 1.73
N ILE A 65 -7.96 19.98 1.79
CA ILE A 65 -9.37 20.16 1.38
C ILE A 65 -10.22 20.67 2.56
N TYR A 66 -9.88 20.27 3.78
CA TYR A 66 -10.65 20.60 4.98
C TYR A 66 -10.23 21.90 5.67
N PHE A 67 -9.00 22.37 5.41
CA PHE A 67 -8.46 23.64 5.90
C PHE A 67 -8.54 24.71 4.80
#